data_AF-A0A154MNH2-F1
#
_entry.id   AF-A0A154MNH2-F1
#
_cell.length_a   1.000
_cell.length_b   1.000
_cell.length_c   1.000
_cell.angle_alpha   90.00
_cell.angle_beta   90.00
_cell.angle_gamma   90.00
#
_symmetry.space_group_name_H-M   'P 1'
#
loop_
_entity.id
_entity.type
_entity.pdbx_description
1 polymer ?
#
loop_
_entity_poly.entity_id
_entity_poly.type
_entity_poly.pdbx_seq_one_letter_code
_entity_poly.pdbx_strand_id
1 'polypeptide(L)'
;MASTRYVDLGEVSGVLDSFAVDVNDHVFVIGMSRKNQGESHEPTVWDRGGRRTVLPDLPDNAGSTYPKAINGRNETIGRAPTTDGRIHAVRWTSDHRIIDMEFLPGTTGLEANAIGADGTVIGYAMPGMRPARWDRTGRVSELTGPPGLRNITATAVNDHGLIAGYGFGEGWRTQPLLWNSSGEMRALALPSGITTAVAAGLNNRGTVVGGSGDFALLWDRGGRPTVLPNLSGETSYATAINERGTVLGYSSAPSGTTAVRWIRGRISRLELPSGSTSTGAYRQNNHDIVVGGAIMGPRQDVPVWWDRDGAAHTLDCPPGTYSCVVESVNDHGIAVGHAFVISQEGGTSHALLWKLGR
;
A
#
# COMPACT_ATOMS: atom_id res chain seq x y z
N MET A 1 3.22 24.75 -12.72
CA MET A 1 2.88 23.32 -12.83
C MET A 1 1.50 23.19 -13.45
N ALA A 2 1.33 22.27 -14.39
CA ALA A 2 0.01 21.97 -14.96
C ALA A 2 -0.76 21.10 -13.96
N SER A 3 -2.05 21.36 -13.77
CA SER A 3 -2.89 20.59 -12.86
C SER A 3 -3.56 19.42 -13.57
N THR A 4 -3.76 18.31 -12.85
CA THR A 4 -4.40 17.09 -13.39
C THR A 4 -5.83 16.98 -12.89
N ARG A 5 -6.79 16.96 -13.82
CA ARG A 5 -8.23 16.90 -13.50
C ARG A 5 -8.65 15.56 -12.89
N TYR A 6 -9.66 15.62 -12.03
CA TYR A 6 -10.28 14.47 -11.38
C TYR A 6 -11.66 14.11 -11.99
N VAL A 7 -12.10 12.89 -11.71
CA VAL A 7 -13.49 12.43 -11.79
C VAL A 7 -13.95 12.12 -10.37
N ASP A 8 -15.08 12.67 -9.96
CA ASP A 8 -15.71 12.36 -8.68
C ASP A 8 -16.56 11.08 -8.82
N LEU A 9 -16.06 9.98 -8.29
CA LEU A 9 -16.74 8.69 -8.33
C LEU A 9 -17.97 8.67 -7.41
N GLY A 10 -17.98 9.47 -6.35
CA GLY A 10 -19.10 9.59 -5.43
C GLY A 10 -20.31 10.26 -6.09
N GLU A 11 -20.07 11.39 -6.74
CA GLU A 11 -21.10 12.16 -7.47
C GLU A 11 -21.70 11.33 -8.61
N VAL A 12 -20.86 10.74 -9.46
CA VAL A 12 -21.32 9.92 -10.60
C VAL A 12 -22.08 8.67 -10.12
N SER A 13 -21.79 8.17 -8.92
CA SER A 13 -22.47 7.03 -8.33
C SER A 13 -23.72 7.39 -7.51
N GLY A 14 -23.99 8.68 -7.27
CA GLY A 14 -25.10 9.14 -6.44
C GLY A 14 -25.00 8.66 -4.99
N VAL A 15 -23.80 8.69 -4.39
CA VAL A 15 -23.57 8.34 -2.98
C VAL A 15 -23.19 9.58 -2.16
N LEU A 16 -23.57 9.59 -0.89
CA LEU A 16 -23.28 10.70 0.03
C LEU A 16 -21.79 10.78 0.38
N ASP A 17 -21.16 9.62 0.57
CA ASP A 17 -19.80 9.54 1.08
C ASP A 17 -19.09 8.35 0.46
N SER A 18 -17.86 8.54 0.02
CA SER A 18 -17.09 7.55 -0.72
C SER A 18 -15.58 7.75 -0.56
N PHE A 19 -14.86 6.63 -0.57
CA PHE A 19 -13.41 6.58 -0.50
C PHE A 19 -12.90 5.59 -1.53
N ALA A 20 -11.89 5.97 -2.33
CA ALA A 20 -11.12 5.02 -3.12
C ALA A 20 -9.83 4.68 -2.37
N VAL A 21 -9.47 3.40 -2.40
CA VAL A 21 -8.35 2.83 -1.64
C VAL A 21 -7.27 2.29 -2.56
N ASP A 22 -7.66 1.53 -3.58
CA ASP A 22 -6.71 0.89 -4.50
C ASP A 22 -7.31 0.71 -5.90
N VAL A 23 -6.45 0.54 -6.91
CA VAL A 23 -6.85 0.41 -8.31
C VAL A 23 -5.92 -0.56 -9.04
N ASN A 24 -6.50 -1.48 -9.82
CA ASN A 24 -5.71 -2.38 -10.67
C ASN A 24 -5.66 -1.91 -12.13
N ASP A 25 -4.92 -2.65 -12.98
CA ASP A 25 -4.74 -2.31 -14.40
C ASP A 25 -6.00 -2.51 -15.26
N HIS A 26 -7.01 -3.19 -14.76
CA HIS A 26 -8.32 -3.23 -15.40
C HIS A 26 -9.18 -2.00 -15.07
N VAL A 27 -8.64 -1.05 -14.28
CA VAL A 27 -9.31 0.15 -13.78
C VAL A 27 -10.54 -0.23 -12.94
N PHE A 28 -10.41 -1.30 -12.16
CA PHE A 28 -11.31 -1.57 -11.04
C PHE A 28 -10.76 -0.84 -9.83
N VAL A 29 -11.52 0.14 -9.36
CA VAL A 29 -11.22 0.91 -8.16
C VAL A 29 -11.98 0.27 -7.01
N ILE A 30 -11.30 -0.06 -5.93
CA ILE A 30 -11.93 -0.56 -4.71
C ILE A 30 -11.97 0.53 -3.65
N GLY A 31 -12.93 0.42 -2.74
CA GLY A 31 -13.00 1.25 -1.56
C GLY A 31 -14.33 1.09 -0.85
N MET A 32 -14.88 2.17 -0.33
CA MET A 32 -16.10 2.10 0.46
C MET A 32 -17.04 3.26 0.14
N SER A 33 -18.33 3.06 0.30
CA SER A 33 -19.32 4.13 0.11
C SER A 33 -20.55 3.96 0.97
N ARG A 34 -21.28 5.03 1.24
CA ARG A 34 -22.60 4.99 1.89
C ARG A 34 -23.56 5.92 1.18
N LYS A 35 -24.85 5.57 1.16
CA LYS A 35 -25.87 6.38 0.51
C LYS A 35 -26.48 7.40 1.44
N ASN A 36 -26.73 7.03 2.69
CA ASN A 36 -27.39 7.90 3.66
C ASN A 36 -26.53 8.12 4.92
N GLN A 37 -26.79 9.22 5.61
CA GLN A 37 -26.16 9.51 6.88
C GLN A 37 -26.61 8.48 7.94
N GLY A 38 -25.67 7.99 8.75
CA GLY A 38 -25.94 6.99 9.78
C GLY A 38 -25.88 5.54 9.30
N GLU A 39 -25.78 5.30 7.99
CA GLU A 39 -25.49 3.96 7.45
C GLU A 39 -24.01 3.61 7.62
N SER A 40 -23.74 2.31 7.76
CA SER A 40 -22.38 1.77 7.65
C SER A 40 -21.88 1.91 6.21
N HIS A 41 -20.57 2.02 6.04
CA HIS A 41 -19.98 2.02 4.71
C HIS A 41 -20.01 0.62 4.10
N GLU A 42 -20.51 0.55 2.88
CA GLU A 42 -20.57 -0.65 2.07
C GLU A 42 -19.26 -0.83 1.29
N PRO A 43 -18.67 -2.05 1.26
CA PRO A 43 -17.51 -2.33 0.45
C PRO A 43 -17.88 -2.19 -1.04
N THR A 44 -17.12 -1.38 -1.77
CA THR A 44 -17.54 -0.89 -3.08
C THR A 44 -16.46 -1.08 -4.13
N VAL A 45 -16.87 -1.40 -5.34
CA VAL A 45 -16.03 -1.41 -6.54
C VAL A 45 -16.63 -0.45 -7.57
N TRP A 46 -15.79 0.39 -8.16
CA TRP A 46 -16.12 1.19 -9.33
C TRP A 46 -15.38 0.63 -10.55
N ASP A 47 -16.10 0.42 -11.65
CA ASP A 47 -15.47 0.11 -12.92
C ASP A 47 -15.00 1.38 -13.64
N ARG A 48 -14.35 1.21 -14.80
CA ARG A 48 -13.80 2.32 -15.60
C ARG A 48 -14.83 3.39 -15.99
N GLY A 49 -16.11 3.05 -16.05
CA GLY A 49 -17.21 3.98 -16.35
C GLY A 49 -17.71 4.73 -15.12
N GLY A 50 -17.14 4.49 -13.94
CA GLY A 50 -17.65 4.98 -12.66
C GLY A 50 -18.87 4.21 -12.16
N ARG A 51 -19.22 3.07 -12.78
CA ARG A 51 -20.37 2.28 -12.31
C ARG A 51 -20.02 1.60 -11.00
N ARG A 52 -20.80 1.94 -9.97
CA ARG A 52 -20.72 1.39 -8.62
C ARG A 52 -21.33 -0.01 -8.54
N THR A 53 -20.58 -0.94 -7.94
CA THR A 53 -21.05 -2.26 -7.51
C THR A 53 -20.73 -2.43 -6.03
N VAL A 54 -21.74 -2.78 -5.23
CA VAL A 54 -21.54 -3.13 -3.81
C VAL A 54 -21.11 -4.59 -3.73
N LEU A 55 -20.04 -4.86 -3.00
CA LEU A 55 -19.59 -6.20 -2.71
C LEU A 55 -20.43 -6.81 -1.57
N PRO A 56 -20.71 -8.11 -1.57
CA PRO A 56 -21.43 -8.75 -0.47
C PRO A 56 -20.62 -8.74 0.81
N ASP A 57 -21.32 -8.68 1.95
CA ASP A 57 -20.73 -8.79 3.29
C ASP A 57 -20.88 -10.20 3.87
N LEU A 58 -20.21 -10.45 5.00
CA LEU A 58 -20.43 -11.67 5.79
C LEU A 58 -21.86 -11.68 6.38
N PRO A 59 -22.50 -12.86 6.52
CA PRO A 59 -23.87 -12.96 7.04
C PRO A 59 -24.07 -12.35 8.43
N ASP A 60 -23.00 -12.28 9.23
CA ASP A 60 -22.95 -11.78 10.59
C ASP A 60 -22.18 -10.45 10.70
N ASN A 61 -22.10 -9.67 9.61
CA ASN A 61 -21.47 -8.36 9.61
C ASN A 61 -22.11 -7.41 10.64
N ALA A 62 -21.28 -6.69 11.38
CA ALA A 62 -21.68 -5.79 12.46
C ALA A 62 -21.34 -4.32 12.22
N GLY A 63 -20.87 -3.94 11.03
CA GLY A 63 -20.56 -2.55 10.73
C GLY A 63 -19.99 -2.33 9.33
N SER A 64 -19.11 -1.34 9.20
CA SER A 64 -18.44 -1.05 7.93
C SER A 64 -17.41 -2.11 7.59
N THR A 65 -17.46 -2.61 6.36
CA THR A 65 -16.47 -3.52 5.79
C THR A 65 -15.50 -2.75 4.91
N TYR A 66 -14.20 -3.00 5.08
CA TYR A 66 -13.14 -2.16 4.52
C TYR A 66 -12.27 -2.94 3.54
N PRO A 67 -12.45 -2.75 2.22
CA PRO A 67 -11.49 -3.22 1.22
C PRO A 67 -10.14 -2.53 1.40
N LYS A 68 -9.06 -3.25 1.08
CA LYS A 68 -7.69 -2.80 1.34
C LYS A 68 -6.74 -2.91 0.14
N ALA A 69 -6.83 -3.98 -0.63
CA ALA A 69 -6.00 -4.18 -1.81
C ALA A 69 -6.70 -5.03 -2.87
N ILE A 70 -6.38 -4.79 -4.14
CA ILE A 70 -6.89 -5.54 -5.29
C ILE A 70 -5.72 -6.02 -6.16
N ASN A 71 -5.78 -7.27 -6.64
CA ASN A 71 -4.79 -7.78 -7.59
C ASN A 71 -5.25 -7.64 -9.05
N GLY A 72 -4.35 -7.95 -9.99
CA GLY A 72 -4.63 -7.92 -11.43
C GLY A 72 -5.68 -8.94 -11.92
N ARG A 73 -6.19 -9.81 -11.06
CA ARG A 73 -7.27 -10.77 -11.37
C ARG A 73 -8.63 -10.32 -10.87
N ASN A 74 -8.76 -9.06 -10.43
CA ASN A 74 -9.94 -8.51 -9.79
C ASN A 74 -10.31 -9.22 -8.48
N GLU A 75 -9.33 -9.76 -7.77
CA GLU A 75 -9.52 -10.33 -6.44
C GLU A 75 -9.14 -9.28 -5.42
N THR A 76 -10.04 -9.04 -4.46
CA THR A 76 -9.93 -7.99 -3.46
C THR A 76 -9.81 -8.61 -2.08
N ILE A 77 -9.01 -8.01 -1.21
CA ILE A 77 -8.95 -8.35 0.22
C ILE A 77 -9.41 -7.18 1.08
N GLY A 78 -9.85 -7.48 2.29
CA GLY A 78 -10.26 -6.47 3.26
C GLY A 78 -10.50 -7.05 4.64
N ARG A 79 -11.16 -6.25 5.47
CA ARG A 79 -11.58 -6.65 6.82
C ARG A 79 -13.07 -6.41 7.04
N ALA A 80 -13.71 -7.31 7.77
CA ALA A 80 -15.13 -7.25 8.12
C ALA A 80 -15.28 -7.43 9.64
N PRO A 81 -15.93 -6.49 10.36
CA PRO A 81 -16.30 -6.68 11.76
C PRO A 81 -17.53 -7.59 11.86
N THR A 82 -17.52 -8.54 12.78
CA THR A 82 -18.61 -9.51 12.98
C THR A 82 -19.34 -9.28 14.31
N THR A 83 -20.57 -9.79 14.41
CA THR A 83 -21.46 -9.59 15.59
C THR A 83 -20.90 -10.18 16.89
N ASP A 84 -19.98 -11.14 16.80
CA ASP A 84 -19.25 -11.67 17.95
C ASP A 84 -18.07 -10.79 18.42
N GLY A 85 -17.90 -9.62 17.80
CA GLY A 85 -16.86 -8.65 18.13
C GLY A 85 -15.48 -8.96 17.53
N ARG A 86 -15.36 -10.01 16.71
CA ARG A 86 -14.11 -10.33 16.00
C ARG A 86 -13.96 -9.48 14.74
N ILE A 87 -12.71 -9.37 14.28
CA ILE A 87 -12.38 -8.80 12.98
C ILE A 87 -11.93 -9.95 12.10
N HIS A 88 -12.67 -10.17 11.02
CA HIS A 88 -12.38 -11.17 10.01
C HIS A 88 -11.61 -10.53 8.87
N ALA A 89 -10.62 -11.24 8.34
CA ALA A 89 -10.05 -10.94 7.04
C ALA A 89 -10.95 -11.60 5.99
N VAL A 90 -11.24 -10.90 4.91
CA VAL A 90 -12.14 -11.40 3.87
C VAL A 90 -11.51 -11.22 2.49
N ARG A 91 -11.94 -12.05 1.55
CA ARG A 91 -11.61 -11.92 0.13
C ARG A 91 -12.87 -11.88 -0.68
N TRP A 92 -12.92 -10.96 -1.65
CA TRP A 92 -13.86 -11.02 -2.74
C TRP A 92 -13.17 -11.57 -3.97
N THR A 93 -13.76 -12.61 -4.54
CA THR A 93 -13.32 -13.18 -5.82
C THR A 93 -13.70 -12.27 -6.98
N SER A 94 -13.19 -12.57 -8.18
CA SER A 94 -13.47 -11.79 -9.39
C SER A 94 -14.95 -11.74 -9.78
N ASP A 95 -15.74 -12.73 -9.35
CA ASP A 95 -17.20 -12.81 -9.48
C ASP A 95 -17.92 -12.25 -8.24
N HIS A 96 -17.22 -11.47 -7.42
CA HIS A 96 -17.70 -10.77 -6.22
C HIS A 96 -18.18 -11.66 -5.07
N ARG A 97 -17.88 -12.96 -5.07
CA ARG A 97 -18.21 -13.83 -3.93
C ARG A 97 -17.26 -13.57 -2.77
N ILE A 98 -17.82 -13.41 -1.57
CA ILE A 98 -17.04 -13.27 -0.34
C ILE A 98 -16.54 -14.64 0.16
N ILE A 99 -15.30 -14.68 0.62
CA ILE A 99 -14.67 -15.79 1.33
C ILE A 99 -14.21 -15.25 2.69
N ASP A 100 -14.69 -15.88 3.75
CA ASP A 100 -14.18 -15.67 5.10
C ASP A 100 -12.86 -16.42 5.29
N MET A 101 -11.82 -15.72 5.75
CA MET A 101 -10.49 -16.31 5.90
C MET A 101 -10.39 -17.16 7.17
N GLU A 102 -9.74 -18.32 7.06
CA GLU A 102 -9.52 -19.23 8.19
C GLU A 102 -8.65 -18.57 9.27
N PHE A 103 -9.00 -18.78 10.54
CA PHE A 103 -8.22 -18.31 11.68
C PHE A 103 -7.09 -19.28 12.02
N LEU A 104 -5.94 -18.75 12.43
CA LEU A 104 -4.94 -19.58 13.09
C LEU A 104 -5.50 -20.10 14.44
N PRO A 105 -5.18 -21.34 14.85
CA PRO A 105 -5.64 -21.86 16.14
C PRO A 105 -5.28 -20.92 17.30
N GLY A 106 -6.26 -20.60 18.14
CA GLY A 106 -6.11 -19.72 19.31
C GLY A 106 -6.13 -18.22 18.99
N THR A 107 -6.47 -17.82 17.76
CA THR A 107 -6.58 -16.40 17.36
C THR A 107 -8.04 -15.96 17.22
N THR A 108 -8.28 -14.66 17.38
CA THR A 108 -9.62 -14.04 17.40
C THR A 108 -9.74 -12.82 16.49
N GLY A 109 -8.67 -12.36 15.86
CA GLY A 109 -8.73 -11.29 14.87
C GLY A 109 -7.75 -11.51 13.72
N LEU A 110 -8.11 -11.12 12.51
CA LEU A 110 -7.27 -11.24 11.32
C LEU A 110 -7.12 -9.87 10.64
N GLU A 111 -5.92 -9.62 10.11
CA GLU A 111 -5.63 -8.47 9.27
C GLU A 111 -4.91 -8.96 8.02
N ALA A 112 -5.56 -8.84 6.85
CA ALA A 112 -4.91 -9.06 5.56
C ALA A 112 -4.20 -7.77 5.13
N ASN A 113 -2.97 -7.86 4.61
CA ASN A 113 -2.13 -6.70 4.27
C ASN A 113 -1.88 -6.55 2.78
N ALA A 114 -1.63 -7.66 2.08
CA ALA A 114 -1.33 -7.64 0.65
C ALA A 114 -1.81 -8.94 -0.02
N ILE A 115 -2.06 -8.86 -1.33
CA ILE A 115 -2.46 -9.98 -2.18
C ILE A 115 -1.58 -9.99 -3.44
N GLY A 116 -0.97 -11.13 -3.74
CA GLY A 116 -0.24 -11.35 -5.01
C GLY A 116 -1.18 -11.71 -6.17
N ALA A 117 -0.73 -11.61 -7.42
CA ALA A 117 -1.51 -12.09 -8.57
C ALA A 117 -1.68 -13.62 -8.55
N ASP A 118 -0.84 -14.35 -7.83
CA ASP A 118 -1.06 -15.77 -7.53
C ASP A 118 -2.17 -16.00 -6.48
N GLY A 119 -2.84 -14.93 -6.04
CA GLY A 119 -3.91 -14.98 -5.06
C GLY A 119 -3.44 -15.34 -3.65
N THR A 120 -2.13 -15.40 -3.39
CA THR A 120 -1.61 -15.54 -2.03
C THR A 120 -1.86 -14.24 -1.29
N VAL A 121 -2.49 -14.34 -0.12
CA VAL A 121 -2.72 -13.22 0.78
C VAL A 121 -1.74 -13.32 1.94
N ILE A 122 -1.13 -12.21 2.34
CA ILE A 122 -0.31 -12.14 3.55
C ILE A 122 -0.90 -11.17 4.56
N GLY A 123 -0.63 -11.38 5.83
CA GLY A 123 -1.16 -10.58 6.93
C GLY A 123 -0.74 -11.11 8.28
N TYR A 124 -1.57 -10.90 9.30
CA TYR A 124 -1.35 -11.44 10.64
C TYR A 124 -2.64 -11.76 11.36
N ALA A 125 -2.56 -12.66 12.33
CA ALA A 125 -3.62 -13.03 13.24
C ALA A 125 -3.32 -12.53 14.67
N MET A 126 -4.35 -12.20 15.44
CA MET A 126 -4.29 -11.63 16.78
C MET A 126 -5.02 -12.54 17.79
N PRO A 127 -4.60 -12.61 19.06
CA PRO A 127 -3.50 -11.85 19.67
C PRO A 127 -2.10 -12.33 19.22
N GLY A 128 -1.08 -11.51 19.49
CA GLY A 128 0.32 -11.85 19.24
C GLY A 128 0.88 -11.46 17.87
N MET A 129 0.06 -10.86 16.99
CA MET A 129 0.46 -10.45 15.63
C MET A 129 1.18 -11.59 14.88
N ARG A 130 0.62 -12.79 14.95
CA ARG A 130 1.18 -13.99 14.34
C ARG A 130 1.10 -13.85 12.83
N PRO A 131 2.22 -13.75 12.10
CA PRO A 131 2.18 -13.56 10.66
C PRO A 131 1.56 -14.77 9.98
N ALA A 132 0.73 -14.52 9.00
CA ALA A 132 -0.06 -15.55 8.34
C ALA A 132 -0.08 -15.32 6.83
N ARG A 133 -0.24 -16.43 6.11
CA ARG A 133 -0.60 -16.43 4.70
C ARG A 133 -1.89 -17.20 4.50
N TRP A 134 -2.68 -16.77 3.53
CA TRP A 134 -3.89 -17.47 3.10
C TRP A 134 -3.79 -17.82 1.62
N ASP A 135 -4.23 -19.03 1.27
CA ASP A 135 -4.37 -19.43 -0.12
C ASP A 135 -5.66 -18.88 -0.75
N ARG A 136 -5.89 -19.22 -2.04
CA ARG A 136 -7.09 -18.75 -2.77
C ARG A 136 -8.42 -19.20 -2.18
N THR A 137 -8.41 -20.28 -1.41
CA THR A 137 -9.61 -20.85 -0.77
C THR A 137 -9.84 -20.27 0.62
N GLY A 138 -8.93 -19.42 1.10
CA GLY A 138 -8.98 -18.83 2.43
C GLY A 138 -8.38 -19.72 3.51
N ARG A 139 -7.65 -20.80 3.15
CA ARG A 139 -6.96 -21.63 4.13
C ARG A 139 -5.70 -20.98 4.64
N VAL A 140 -5.50 -21.02 5.95
CA VAL A 140 -4.40 -20.31 6.61
C VAL A 140 -3.17 -21.18 6.79
N SER A 141 -2.00 -20.57 6.72
CA SER A 141 -0.74 -21.12 7.21
C SER A 141 0.02 -20.04 7.97
N GLU A 142 0.57 -20.39 9.12
CA GLU A 142 1.43 -19.48 9.87
C GLU A 142 2.79 -19.33 9.16
N LEU A 143 3.27 -18.09 9.07
CA LEU A 143 4.63 -17.80 8.59
C LEU A 143 5.59 -17.89 9.78
N THR A 144 6.49 -18.88 9.77
CA THR A 144 7.44 -19.06 10.88
C THR A 144 8.73 -18.28 10.63
N GLY A 145 9.46 -17.97 11.71
CA GLY A 145 10.80 -17.37 11.67
C GLY A 145 11.85 -18.30 12.28
N PRO A 146 13.15 -17.93 12.22
CA PRO A 146 14.18 -18.66 12.92
C PRO A 146 13.89 -18.66 14.43
N PRO A 147 14.32 -19.70 15.16
CA PRO A 147 14.26 -19.72 16.62
C PRO A 147 14.86 -18.43 17.21
N GLY A 148 14.13 -17.80 18.13
CA GLY A 148 14.56 -16.57 18.81
C GLY A 148 14.08 -15.26 18.17
N LEU A 149 13.49 -15.29 16.96
CA LEU A 149 12.76 -14.12 16.46
C LEU A 149 11.34 -14.06 17.03
N ARG A 150 10.89 -12.85 17.32
CA ARG A 150 9.53 -12.49 17.76
C ARG A 150 8.97 -11.36 16.89
N ASN A 151 7.67 -11.11 16.97
CA ASN A 151 6.98 -10.02 16.25
C ASN A 151 7.33 -10.01 14.75
N ILE A 152 7.15 -11.15 14.10
CA ILE A 152 7.45 -11.33 12.68
C ILE A 152 6.35 -10.65 11.86
N THR A 153 6.74 -9.86 10.87
CA THR A 153 5.84 -9.10 10.00
C THR A 153 6.16 -9.44 8.54
N ALA A 154 5.15 -9.87 7.80
CA ALA A 154 5.20 -9.95 6.34
C ALA A 154 4.77 -8.59 5.74
N THR A 155 5.59 -8.01 4.88
CA THR A 155 5.42 -6.65 4.34
C THR A 155 5.06 -6.63 2.87
N ALA A 156 5.55 -7.60 2.09
CA ALA A 156 5.30 -7.68 0.66
C ALA A 156 5.20 -9.13 0.19
N VAL A 157 4.36 -9.38 -0.82
CA VAL A 157 4.22 -10.65 -1.52
C VAL A 157 4.23 -10.38 -3.02
N ASN A 158 4.89 -11.25 -3.80
CA ASN A 158 4.94 -11.14 -5.26
C ASN A 158 4.13 -12.24 -5.95
N ASP A 159 4.06 -12.21 -7.27
CA ASP A 159 3.21 -13.10 -8.09
C ASP A 159 3.72 -14.55 -8.16
N HIS A 160 4.83 -14.84 -7.50
CA HIS A 160 5.38 -16.19 -7.36
C HIS A 160 5.26 -16.72 -5.93
N GLY A 161 4.49 -16.05 -5.07
CA GLY A 161 4.31 -16.42 -3.66
C GLY A 161 5.58 -16.21 -2.81
N LEU A 162 6.55 -15.45 -3.32
CA LEU A 162 7.70 -15.02 -2.52
C LEU A 162 7.24 -13.89 -1.60
N ILE A 163 7.61 -13.95 -0.33
CA ILE A 163 7.18 -13.00 0.69
C ILE A 163 8.41 -12.38 1.33
N ALA A 164 8.45 -11.06 1.46
CA ALA A 164 9.47 -10.33 2.20
C ALA A 164 8.90 -9.77 3.51
N GLY A 165 9.77 -9.57 4.49
CA GLY A 165 9.38 -9.04 5.79
C GLY A 165 10.53 -8.97 6.77
N TYR A 166 10.22 -8.89 8.04
CA TYR A 166 11.22 -8.81 9.10
C TYR A 166 10.72 -9.40 10.42
N GLY A 167 11.63 -9.65 11.36
CA GLY A 167 11.31 -10.03 12.72
C GLY A 167 12.29 -9.42 13.72
N PHE A 168 11.96 -9.47 15.00
CA PHE A 168 12.78 -8.90 16.09
C PHE A 168 13.53 -10.00 16.82
N GLY A 169 14.85 -9.92 16.86
CA GLY A 169 15.72 -10.81 17.62
C GLY A 169 16.08 -10.27 19.00
N GLU A 170 17.22 -10.74 19.49
CA GLU A 170 17.82 -10.29 20.75
C GLU A 170 18.02 -8.77 20.76
N GLY A 171 17.73 -8.12 21.90
CA GLY A 171 17.87 -6.67 22.04
C GLY A 171 16.97 -5.85 21.10
N TRP A 172 15.87 -6.42 20.58
CA TRP A 172 14.98 -5.78 19.61
C TRP A 172 15.64 -5.43 18.27
N ARG A 173 16.71 -6.14 17.93
CA ARG A 173 17.36 -6.01 16.62
C ARG A 173 16.46 -6.57 15.52
N THR A 174 16.15 -5.78 14.52
CA THR A 174 15.36 -6.23 13.37
C THR A 174 16.21 -7.04 12.40
N GLN A 175 15.68 -8.18 11.95
CA GLN A 175 16.27 -9.07 10.97
C GLN A 175 15.37 -9.11 9.73
N PRO A 176 15.88 -8.78 8.53
CA PRO A 176 15.13 -8.92 7.29
C PRO A 176 15.00 -10.40 6.89
N LEU A 177 13.83 -10.79 6.43
CA LEU A 177 13.41 -12.16 6.17
C LEU A 177 12.83 -12.30 4.76
N LEU A 178 12.97 -13.49 4.19
CA LEU A 178 12.36 -13.90 2.93
C LEU A 178 11.79 -15.30 3.06
N TRP A 179 10.51 -15.48 2.71
CA TRP A 179 9.86 -16.78 2.59
C TRP A 179 9.63 -17.11 1.13
N ASN A 180 9.88 -18.37 0.75
CA ASN A 180 9.47 -18.88 -0.55
C ASN A 180 7.99 -19.31 -0.56
N SER A 181 7.51 -19.75 -1.73
CA SER A 181 6.12 -20.17 -1.91
C SER A 181 5.71 -21.38 -1.06
N SER A 182 6.64 -22.27 -0.68
CA SER A 182 6.35 -23.37 0.25
C SER A 182 6.29 -22.89 1.72
N GLY A 183 6.75 -21.68 2.01
CA GLY A 183 6.78 -21.09 3.35
C GLY A 183 8.11 -21.30 4.07
N GLU A 184 9.11 -21.85 3.38
CA GLU A 184 10.47 -21.95 3.91
C GLU A 184 11.09 -20.56 3.98
N MET A 185 11.64 -20.26 5.15
CA MET A 185 12.17 -18.96 5.50
C MET A 185 13.69 -18.95 5.44
N ARG A 186 14.25 -17.81 5.04
CA ARG A 186 15.66 -17.50 5.26
C ARG A 186 15.85 -16.05 5.65
N ALA A 187 16.84 -15.81 6.49
CA ALA A 187 17.32 -14.47 6.80
C ALA A 187 18.05 -13.88 5.58
N LEU A 188 17.80 -12.61 5.29
CA LEU A 188 18.57 -11.85 4.31
C LEU A 188 19.87 -11.35 4.98
N ALA A 189 21.00 -11.44 4.28
CA ALA A 189 22.28 -11.07 4.86
C ALA A 189 22.38 -9.55 5.06
N LEU A 190 23.11 -9.12 6.10
CA LEU A 190 23.34 -7.70 6.38
C LEU A 190 24.70 -7.25 5.81
N PRO A 191 24.82 -6.03 5.27
CA PRO A 191 26.12 -5.44 4.95
C PRO A 191 27.07 -5.39 6.15
N SER A 192 28.37 -5.35 5.89
CA SER A 192 29.38 -5.15 6.93
C SER A 192 29.12 -3.85 7.71
N GLY A 193 29.11 -3.93 9.05
CA GLY A 193 28.83 -2.80 9.94
C GLY A 193 27.35 -2.51 10.20
N ILE A 194 26.42 -3.14 9.48
CA ILE A 194 24.97 -3.04 9.73
C ILE A 194 24.53 -4.22 10.59
N THR A 195 23.84 -3.93 11.69
CA THR A 195 23.40 -4.95 12.66
C THR A 195 21.89 -5.15 12.71
N THR A 196 21.13 -4.27 12.05
CA THR A 196 19.67 -4.35 11.94
C THR A 196 19.21 -3.86 10.58
N ALA A 197 18.17 -4.49 10.05
CA ALA A 197 17.48 -4.03 8.86
C ALA A 197 16.07 -4.60 8.79
N VAL A 198 15.27 -4.02 7.91
CA VAL A 198 13.91 -4.47 7.61
C VAL A 198 13.72 -4.55 6.10
N ALA A 199 12.95 -5.54 5.64
CA ALA A 199 12.52 -5.62 4.26
C ALA A 199 11.13 -4.98 4.12
N ALA A 200 10.99 -4.06 3.17
CA ALA A 200 9.80 -3.24 2.97
C ALA A 200 9.08 -3.55 1.65
N GLY A 201 9.83 -3.83 0.58
CA GLY A 201 9.27 -4.04 -0.76
C GLY A 201 9.92 -5.21 -1.49
N LEU A 202 9.21 -5.74 -2.47
CA LEU A 202 9.61 -6.91 -3.26
C LEU A 202 9.03 -6.83 -4.67
N ASN A 203 9.80 -7.20 -5.71
CA ASN A 203 9.29 -7.36 -7.08
C ASN A 203 9.27 -8.84 -7.53
N ASN A 204 8.71 -9.12 -8.71
CA ASN A 204 8.58 -10.48 -9.25
C ASN A 204 9.92 -11.14 -9.59
N ARG A 205 10.99 -10.37 -9.79
CA ARG A 205 12.35 -10.92 -9.94
C ARG A 205 12.92 -11.49 -8.64
N GLY A 206 12.26 -11.27 -7.52
CA GLY A 206 12.76 -11.66 -6.19
C GLY A 206 13.74 -10.63 -5.62
N THR A 207 13.78 -9.42 -6.15
CA THR A 207 14.61 -8.34 -5.60
C THR A 207 13.85 -7.67 -4.47
N VAL A 208 14.48 -7.61 -3.30
CA VAL A 208 13.91 -7.05 -2.08
C VAL A 208 14.54 -5.70 -1.81
N VAL A 209 13.77 -4.74 -1.30
CA VAL A 209 14.28 -3.46 -0.82
C VAL A 209 13.81 -3.17 0.59
N GLY A 210 14.52 -2.27 1.27
CA GLY A 210 14.21 -1.85 2.62
C GLY A 210 15.28 -0.90 3.14
N GLY A 211 15.57 -0.98 4.44
CA GLY A 211 16.61 -0.15 5.02
C GLY A 211 17.11 -0.64 6.36
N SER A 212 18.26 -0.11 6.73
CA SER A 212 18.68 0.07 8.12
C SER A 212 18.28 1.46 8.59
N GLY A 213 18.43 1.79 9.87
CA GLY A 213 18.11 3.13 10.40
C GLY A 213 18.76 4.29 9.62
N ASP A 214 19.87 4.04 8.92
CA ASP A 214 20.64 5.07 8.20
C ASP A 214 20.68 4.86 6.67
N PHE A 215 20.53 3.63 6.18
CA PHE A 215 20.82 3.28 4.79
C PHE A 215 19.67 2.55 4.11
N ALA A 216 19.36 2.96 2.88
CA ALA A 216 18.53 2.19 1.98
C ALA A 216 19.29 0.94 1.50
N LEU A 217 18.62 -0.21 1.53
CA LEU A 217 19.20 -1.51 1.21
C LEU A 217 18.43 -2.19 0.08
N LEU A 218 19.16 -2.94 -0.74
CA LEU A 218 18.63 -3.83 -1.75
C LEU A 218 19.23 -5.21 -1.55
N TRP A 219 18.41 -6.24 -1.59
CA TRP A 219 18.85 -7.63 -1.61
C TRP A 219 18.45 -8.28 -2.93
N ASP A 220 19.39 -9.02 -3.53
CA ASP A 220 19.07 -9.85 -4.69
C ASP A 220 18.24 -11.08 -4.29
N ARG A 221 17.79 -11.85 -5.29
CA ARG A 221 17.04 -13.10 -5.06
C ARG A 221 17.81 -14.12 -4.23
N GLY A 222 19.14 -14.05 -4.20
CA GLY A 222 20.02 -14.87 -3.37
C GLY A 222 20.18 -14.33 -1.94
N GLY A 223 19.60 -13.17 -1.62
CA GLY A 223 19.66 -12.52 -0.32
C GLY A 223 20.99 -11.80 -0.06
N ARG A 224 21.79 -11.54 -1.10
CA ARG A 224 23.02 -10.75 -0.99
C ARG A 224 22.66 -9.26 -0.93
N PRO A 225 23.09 -8.53 0.11
CA PRO A 225 22.76 -7.13 0.25
C PRO A 225 23.66 -6.24 -0.61
N THR A 226 23.12 -5.08 -0.96
CA THR A 226 23.80 -3.93 -1.56
C THR A 226 23.30 -2.68 -0.87
N VAL A 227 24.21 -1.84 -0.39
CA VAL A 227 23.87 -0.53 0.17
C VAL A 227 23.61 0.42 -1.01
N LEU A 228 22.43 1.05 -1.04
CA LEU A 228 22.10 2.05 -2.03
C LEU A 228 22.72 3.40 -1.62
N PRO A 229 23.19 4.23 -2.57
CA PRO A 229 23.76 5.53 -2.22
C PRO A 229 22.70 6.46 -1.62
N ASN A 230 23.12 7.31 -0.69
CA ASN A 230 22.28 8.38 -0.14
C ASN A 230 22.54 9.71 -0.85
N LEU A 231 21.72 10.71 -0.55
CA LEU A 231 22.02 12.10 -0.90
C LEU A 231 23.04 12.61 0.12
N SER A 232 24.24 12.93 -0.33
CA SER A 232 25.41 13.39 0.44
C SER A 232 25.18 13.68 1.94
N GLY A 233 25.34 12.66 2.80
CA GLY A 233 25.30 12.79 4.26
C GLY A 233 23.91 12.66 4.91
N GLU A 234 22.86 12.47 4.12
CA GLU A 234 21.49 12.24 4.60
C GLU A 234 21.25 10.75 4.90
N THR A 235 20.29 10.46 5.77
CA THR A 235 19.78 9.10 5.95
C THR A 235 18.84 8.76 4.80
N SER A 236 18.78 7.49 4.40
CA SER A 236 17.90 7.08 3.29
C SER A 236 17.22 5.76 3.60
N TYR A 237 16.04 5.55 3.01
CA TYR A 237 15.27 4.34 3.20
C TYR A 237 14.49 4.01 1.94
N ALA A 238 14.55 2.76 1.49
CA ALA A 238 13.78 2.28 0.35
C ALA A 238 12.44 1.66 0.81
N THR A 239 11.34 2.09 0.20
CA THR A 239 9.98 1.69 0.59
C THR A 239 9.34 0.76 -0.43
N ALA A 240 9.69 0.89 -1.72
CA ALA A 240 9.11 0.07 -2.78
C ALA A 240 10.09 -0.16 -3.93
N ILE A 241 9.85 -1.22 -4.70
CA ILE A 241 10.58 -1.54 -5.94
C ILE A 241 9.58 -2.00 -6.99
N ASN A 242 9.70 -1.50 -8.22
CA ASN A 242 8.81 -1.89 -9.32
C ASN A 242 9.44 -2.99 -10.19
N GLU A 243 8.70 -3.47 -11.19
CA GLU A 243 9.15 -4.55 -12.07
C GLU A 243 10.28 -4.16 -13.03
N ARG A 244 10.58 -2.86 -13.16
CA ARG A 244 11.77 -2.37 -13.87
C ARG A 244 13.03 -2.41 -13.01
N GLY A 245 12.88 -2.61 -11.70
CA GLY A 245 13.95 -2.52 -10.72
C GLY A 245 14.23 -1.09 -10.26
N THR A 246 13.31 -0.16 -10.54
CA THR A 246 13.35 1.19 -9.99
C THR A 246 12.90 1.15 -8.55
N VAL A 247 13.71 1.73 -7.67
CA VAL A 247 13.45 1.76 -6.23
C VAL A 247 12.91 3.14 -5.86
N LEU A 248 11.83 3.17 -5.09
CA LEU A 248 11.26 4.36 -4.48
C LEU A 248 11.61 4.40 -3.00
N GLY A 249 11.77 5.60 -2.46
CA GLY A 249 11.94 5.78 -1.03
C GLY A 249 12.02 7.25 -0.66
N TYR A 250 12.66 7.50 0.48
CA TYR A 250 12.86 8.84 0.99
C TYR A 250 14.29 9.02 1.50
N SER A 251 14.70 10.29 1.52
CA SER A 251 15.91 10.76 2.16
C SER A 251 15.53 11.76 3.25
N SER A 252 16.16 11.65 4.43
CA SER A 252 15.86 12.49 5.58
C SER A 252 17.09 13.26 6.01
N ALA A 253 16.92 14.59 6.03
CA ALA A 253 17.88 15.58 6.49
C ALA A 253 17.26 16.39 7.66
N PRO A 254 18.05 17.12 8.46
CA PRO A 254 17.52 18.02 9.48
C PRO A 254 16.53 19.06 8.94
N SER A 255 16.63 19.41 7.65
CA SER A 255 15.75 20.36 6.97
C SER A 255 14.40 19.76 6.52
N GLY A 256 14.23 18.43 6.57
CA GLY A 256 13.02 17.75 6.13
C GLY A 256 13.28 16.46 5.36
N THR A 257 12.19 15.81 4.96
CA THR A 257 12.21 14.57 4.16
C THR A 257 11.92 14.90 2.70
N THR A 258 12.63 14.22 1.80
CA THR A 258 12.45 14.35 0.35
C THR A 258 12.24 12.98 -0.27
N ALA A 259 11.25 12.87 -1.17
CA ALA A 259 11.06 11.67 -1.97
C ALA A 259 12.25 11.47 -2.94
N VAL A 260 12.76 10.24 -3.00
CA VAL A 260 13.90 9.89 -3.85
C VAL A 260 13.64 8.62 -4.63
N ARG A 261 14.37 8.46 -5.73
CA ARG A 261 14.32 7.29 -6.59
C ARG A 261 15.73 6.80 -6.87
N TRP A 262 15.90 5.48 -6.92
CA TRP A 262 17.10 4.86 -7.44
C TRP A 262 16.82 4.16 -8.78
N ILE A 263 17.56 4.56 -9.82
CA ILE A 263 17.59 3.87 -11.10
C ILE A 263 19.00 3.35 -11.34
N ARG A 264 19.14 2.05 -11.57
CA ARG A 264 20.43 1.39 -11.81
C ARG A 264 21.47 1.76 -10.73
N GLY A 265 21.02 1.79 -9.47
CA GLY A 265 21.84 2.13 -8.30
C GLY A 265 22.21 3.61 -8.16
N ARG A 266 21.68 4.52 -8.99
CA ARG A 266 21.90 5.97 -8.87
C ARG A 266 20.70 6.64 -8.23
N ILE A 267 20.92 7.39 -7.16
CA ILE A 267 19.89 8.17 -6.48
C ILE A 267 19.61 9.49 -7.18
N SER A 268 18.34 9.88 -7.24
CA SER A 268 17.88 11.21 -7.66
C SER A 268 16.75 11.68 -6.75
N ARG A 269 16.72 12.97 -6.44
CA ARG A 269 15.54 13.61 -5.83
C ARG A 269 14.41 13.63 -6.85
N LEU A 270 13.19 13.34 -6.41
CA LEU A 270 12.00 13.74 -7.14
C LEU A 270 11.80 15.25 -6.95
N GLU A 271 11.34 15.95 -7.99
CA GLU A 271 11.24 17.42 -7.96
C GLU A 271 10.36 17.88 -6.80
N LEU A 272 10.77 18.94 -6.10
CA LEU A 272 9.96 19.57 -5.07
C LEU A 272 8.98 20.55 -5.73
N PRO A 273 7.66 20.39 -5.57
CA PRO A 273 6.71 21.41 -6.01
C PRO A 273 7.09 22.79 -5.46
N SER A 274 7.02 23.82 -6.29
CA SER A 274 7.30 25.21 -5.90
C SER A 274 6.51 25.61 -4.64
N GLY A 275 7.21 26.09 -3.61
CA GLY A 275 6.60 26.46 -2.32
C GLY A 275 6.41 25.32 -1.34
N SER A 276 6.82 24.09 -1.68
CA SER A 276 6.85 22.96 -0.75
C SER A 276 8.12 22.93 0.11
N THR A 277 8.00 22.37 1.31
CA THR A 277 9.11 22.21 2.29
C THR A 277 9.48 20.74 2.52
N SER A 278 8.59 19.81 2.16
CA SER A 278 8.76 18.38 2.35
C SER A 278 7.91 17.62 1.32
N THR A 279 8.37 16.45 0.92
CA THR A 279 7.63 15.53 0.04
C THR A 279 7.68 14.10 0.57
N GLY A 280 6.58 13.38 0.38
CA GLY A 280 6.46 11.96 0.67
C GLY A 280 5.91 11.22 -0.53
N ALA A 281 6.58 10.14 -0.94
CA ALA A 281 6.09 9.26 -1.99
C ALA A 281 5.37 8.04 -1.38
N TYR A 282 4.18 7.72 -1.88
CA TYR A 282 3.30 6.71 -1.28
C TYR A 282 3.22 5.44 -2.12
N ARG A 283 3.05 5.58 -3.44
CA ARG A 283 2.95 4.46 -4.38
C ARG A 283 3.65 4.78 -5.69
N GLN A 284 4.11 3.72 -6.36
CA GLN A 284 4.65 3.79 -7.71
C GLN A 284 4.04 2.69 -8.57
N ASN A 285 4.00 2.94 -9.88
CA ASN A 285 3.66 1.92 -10.87
C ASN A 285 4.91 1.36 -11.58
N ASN A 286 4.72 0.42 -12.50
CA ASN A 286 5.79 -0.20 -13.30
C ASN A 286 6.27 0.66 -14.48
N HIS A 287 5.81 1.91 -14.57
CA HIS A 287 6.23 2.91 -15.56
C HIS A 287 6.98 4.09 -14.93
N ASP A 288 7.45 3.92 -13.68
CA ASP A 288 8.20 4.91 -12.91
C ASP A 288 7.41 6.20 -12.60
N ILE A 289 6.07 6.12 -12.68
CA ILE A 289 5.17 7.17 -12.17
C ILE A 289 4.97 6.94 -10.68
N VAL A 290 5.02 8.03 -9.92
CA VAL A 290 4.93 8.03 -8.46
C VAL A 290 3.80 8.95 -8.04
N VAL A 291 2.99 8.54 -7.06
CA VAL A 291 1.99 9.40 -6.40
C VAL A 291 2.35 9.59 -4.93
N GLY A 292 2.03 10.76 -4.38
CA GLY A 292 2.39 11.12 -3.02
C GLY A 292 1.81 12.45 -2.56
N GLY A 293 2.42 13.00 -1.52
CA GLY A 293 2.04 14.29 -0.93
C GLY A 293 3.20 15.26 -0.84
N ALA A 294 2.89 16.55 -0.86
CA ALA A 294 3.82 17.64 -0.59
C ALA A 294 3.24 18.58 0.47
N ILE A 295 4.09 19.08 1.36
CA ILE A 295 3.70 20.07 2.37
C ILE A 295 3.99 21.46 1.82
N MET A 296 2.95 22.23 1.52
CA MET A 296 3.03 23.63 1.05
C MET A 296 2.64 24.63 2.15
N GLY A 297 3.32 25.79 2.20
CA GLY A 297 2.98 26.85 3.17
C GLY A 297 3.05 26.39 4.64
N PRO A 298 2.27 26.97 5.57
CA PRO A 298 2.32 26.64 7.00
C PRO A 298 1.66 25.30 7.38
N ARG A 299 1.64 24.30 6.47
CA ARG A 299 1.17 22.88 6.59
C ARG A 299 -0.10 22.52 5.79
N GLN A 300 -0.15 22.87 4.51
CA GLN A 300 -1.16 22.30 3.61
C GLN A 300 -0.61 21.06 2.91
N ASP A 301 -1.23 19.90 3.14
CA ASP A 301 -0.95 18.69 2.37
C ASP A 301 -1.59 18.81 0.99
N VAL A 302 -0.77 18.65 -0.04
CA VAL A 302 -1.21 18.71 -1.44
C VAL A 302 -0.88 17.38 -2.12
N PRO A 303 -1.88 16.73 -2.75
CA PRO A 303 -1.65 15.51 -3.50
C PRO A 303 -0.88 15.83 -4.78
N VAL A 304 0.20 15.10 -5.00
CA VAL A 304 1.13 15.30 -6.10
C VAL A 304 1.45 13.97 -6.78
N TRP A 305 1.89 14.06 -8.02
CA TRP A 305 2.50 12.93 -8.72
C TRP A 305 3.77 13.37 -9.42
N TRP A 306 4.69 12.43 -9.58
CA TRP A 306 5.91 12.62 -10.34
C TRP A 306 5.87 11.75 -11.58
N ASP A 307 6.19 12.35 -12.72
CA ASP A 307 6.33 11.62 -13.96
C ASP A 307 7.62 10.76 -13.99
N ARG A 308 7.80 10.02 -15.07
CA ARG A 308 8.97 9.14 -15.27
C ARG A 308 10.30 9.89 -15.22
N ASP A 309 10.33 11.17 -15.52
CA ASP A 309 11.55 11.98 -15.53
C ASP A 309 11.78 12.62 -14.15
N GLY A 310 10.81 12.48 -13.23
CA GLY A 310 10.85 12.93 -11.85
C GLY A 310 10.30 14.34 -11.65
N ALA A 311 9.64 14.91 -12.67
CA ALA A 311 9.05 16.23 -12.57
C ALA A 311 7.72 16.18 -11.82
N ALA A 312 7.47 17.17 -10.98
CA ALA A 312 6.33 17.19 -10.07
C ALA A 312 5.10 17.88 -10.69
N HIS A 313 3.93 17.30 -10.45
CA HIS A 313 2.64 17.79 -10.92
C HIS A 313 1.61 17.71 -9.79
N THR A 314 0.75 18.74 -9.67
CA THR A 314 -0.31 18.78 -8.65
C THR A 314 -1.58 18.10 -9.16
N LEU A 315 -2.29 17.41 -8.26
CA LEU A 315 -3.60 16.82 -8.53
C LEU A 315 -4.70 17.82 -8.14
N ASP A 316 -5.66 18.07 -9.04
CA ASP A 316 -6.81 18.92 -8.73
C ASP A 316 -7.76 18.22 -7.76
N CYS A 317 -8.40 18.99 -6.87
CA CYS A 317 -9.39 18.49 -5.92
C CYS A 317 -10.66 19.34 -5.98
N PRO A 318 -11.81 18.81 -5.53
CA PRO A 318 -13.06 19.56 -5.52
C PRO A 318 -12.98 20.92 -4.82
N PRO A 319 -13.72 21.95 -5.28
CA PRO A 319 -13.82 23.21 -4.55
C PRO A 319 -14.33 22.99 -3.12
N GLY A 320 -13.81 23.74 -2.15
CA GLY A 320 -14.19 23.57 -0.73
C GLY A 320 -13.57 22.36 -0.04
N THR A 321 -12.58 21.72 -0.67
CA THR A 321 -11.82 20.62 -0.07
C THR A 321 -11.03 21.08 1.15
N TYR A 322 -11.24 20.39 2.26
CA TYR A 322 -10.46 20.53 3.49
C TYR A 322 -9.19 19.65 3.47
N SER A 323 -9.30 18.41 2.97
CA SER A 323 -8.15 17.51 2.76
C SER A 323 -8.32 16.70 1.48
N CYS A 324 -7.21 16.43 0.79
CA CYS A 324 -7.20 15.67 -0.45
C CYS A 324 -5.97 14.78 -0.50
N VAL A 325 -6.17 13.48 -0.76
CA VAL A 325 -5.08 12.51 -0.78
C VAL A 325 -5.18 11.61 -2.00
N VAL A 326 -4.02 11.20 -2.49
CA VAL A 326 -3.87 10.17 -3.52
C VAL A 326 -3.31 8.92 -2.84
N GLU A 327 -3.95 7.77 -3.08
CA GLU A 327 -3.71 6.52 -2.34
C GLU A 327 -2.97 5.50 -3.20
N SER A 328 -3.35 5.37 -4.47
CA SER A 328 -2.83 4.33 -5.37
C SER A 328 -2.74 4.82 -6.82
N VAL A 329 -1.93 4.10 -7.61
CA VAL A 329 -1.73 4.32 -9.05
C VAL A 329 -1.48 3.00 -9.75
N ASN A 330 -2.16 2.77 -10.89
CA ASN A 330 -1.94 1.58 -11.72
C ASN A 330 -0.95 1.82 -12.87
N ASP A 331 -0.63 0.78 -13.65
CA ASP A 331 0.31 0.86 -14.77
C ASP A 331 -0.22 1.64 -15.98
N HIS A 332 -1.51 1.96 -16.01
CA HIS A 332 -2.11 2.85 -17.00
C HIS A 332 -2.07 4.34 -16.62
N GLY A 333 -1.46 4.69 -15.48
CA GLY A 333 -1.41 6.06 -14.99
C GLY A 333 -2.78 6.55 -14.52
N ILE A 334 -3.63 5.64 -14.03
CA ILE A 334 -4.83 5.99 -13.29
C ILE A 334 -4.48 6.01 -11.82
N ALA A 335 -4.60 7.18 -11.20
CA ALA A 335 -4.45 7.35 -9.76
C ALA A 335 -5.81 7.49 -9.09
N VAL A 336 -5.93 7.02 -7.86
CA VAL A 336 -7.17 7.09 -7.08
C VAL A 336 -6.89 7.53 -5.66
N GLY A 337 -7.92 8.07 -5.00
CA GLY A 337 -7.84 8.55 -3.63
C GLY A 337 -9.14 9.20 -3.21
N HIS A 338 -9.10 10.17 -2.31
CA HIS A 338 -10.32 10.83 -1.85
C HIS A 338 -10.07 12.26 -1.38
N ALA A 339 -11.13 13.06 -1.37
CA ALA A 339 -11.15 14.39 -0.79
C ALA A 339 -12.27 14.52 0.24
N PHE A 340 -11.98 15.16 1.38
CA PHE A 340 -12.98 15.58 2.34
C PHE A 340 -13.39 17.02 2.04
N VAL A 341 -14.66 17.22 1.68
CA VAL A 341 -15.24 18.50 1.29
C VAL A 341 -16.18 18.97 2.39
N ILE A 342 -16.07 20.25 2.79
CA ILE A 342 -16.97 20.87 3.76
C ILE A 342 -17.94 21.77 3.00
N SER A 343 -19.24 21.47 3.09
CA SER A 343 -20.32 22.26 2.50
C SER A 343 -21.23 22.83 3.60
N GLN A 344 -22.27 23.58 3.18
CA GLN A 344 -23.30 24.05 4.12
C GLN A 344 -24.10 22.90 4.76
N GLU A 345 -24.10 21.71 4.15
CA GLU A 345 -24.84 20.53 4.59
C GLU A 345 -24.01 19.60 5.50
N GLY A 346 -22.72 19.90 5.68
CA GLY A 346 -21.79 19.11 6.48
C GLY A 346 -20.54 18.70 5.70
N GLY A 347 -19.76 17.78 6.28
CA GLY A 347 -18.55 17.25 5.66
C GLY A 347 -18.78 15.88 5.01
N THR A 348 -18.38 15.72 3.75
CA THR A 348 -18.48 14.48 2.98
C THR A 348 -17.15 14.12 2.33
N SER A 349 -16.83 12.84 2.25
CA SER A 349 -15.69 12.35 1.47
C SER A 349 -16.13 11.90 0.09
N HIS A 350 -15.30 12.22 -0.89
CA HIS A 350 -15.52 11.95 -2.31
C HIS A 350 -14.37 11.10 -2.82
N ALA A 351 -14.68 9.90 -3.32
CA ALA A 351 -13.72 9.05 -4.00
C ALA A 351 -13.34 9.70 -5.34
N LEU A 352 -12.04 9.89 -5.58
CA LEU A 352 -11.53 10.59 -6.74
C LEU A 352 -10.71 9.66 -7.62
N LEU A 353 -10.79 9.89 -8.92
CA LEU A 353 -9.96 9.26 -9.94
C LEU A 353 -9.27 10.33 -10.78
N TRP A 354 -7.94 10.25 -10.91
CA TRP A 354 -7.14 11.11 -11.78
C TRP A 354 -6.54 10.31 -12.92
N LYS A 355 -6.54 10.88 -14.12
CA LYS A 355 -5.80 10.35 -15.26
C LYS A 355 -4.53 11.15 -15.46
N LEU A 356 -3.40 10.54 -15.10
CA LEU A 356 -2.09 11.18 -15.14
C LEU A 356 -1.62 11.36 -16.60
N GLY A 357 -0.95 12.48 -16.86
CA GLY A 357 -0.30 12.74 -18.14
C GLY A 357 0.82 11.72 -18.41
N ARG A 358 1.10 11.43 -19.68
CA ARG A 358 2.22 10.56 -20.06
C ARG A 358 3.55 11.29 -20.07
#